data_AF-A0A7S1YSD9-F1
#
_entry.id   AF-A0A7S1YSD9-F1
#
_cell.length_a   1.000
_cell.length_b   1.000
_cell.length_c   1.000
_cell.angle_alpha   90.00
_cell.angle_beta   90.00
_cell.angle_gamma   90.00
#
_symmetry.space_group_name_H-M   'P 1'
#
loop_
_entity.id
_entity.type
_entity.pdbx_description
1 polymer ?
#
loop_
_entity_poly.entity_id
_entity_poly.type
_entity_poly.pdbx_seq_one_letter_code
_entity_poly.pdbx_strand_id
1 'polypeptide(L)'
;LLIGGSASLFLFEKDRAMRDMAGLPLVQGRSLVSDTLCKDFISEHKKMSSQFWDRDHSDFPSLDAINVFVVNCKKRDSFEKMWRNKSGTSAGSPVAIPGVPLDFDYSDEEDERGDMFMKK
;
A
#
# COMPACT_ATOMS: atom_id res chain seq x y z
N LEU A 1 32.71 12.55 33.30
CA LEU A 1 31.60 11.61 33.59
C LEU A 1 30.30 12.40 33.45
N LEU A 2 29.76 12.45 32.23
CA LEU A 2 28.46 13.05 31.90
C LEU A 2 27.82 12.09 30.89
N ILE A 3 27.34 10.96 31.43
CA ILE A 3 26.44 10.06 30.71
C ILE A 3 25.08 10.33 31.33
N GLY A 4 24.21 11.02 30.62
CA GLY A 4 22.87 11.29 31.14
C GLY A 4 22.10 12.30 30.29
N GLY A 5 21.15 11.79 29.51
CA GLY A 5 20.03 12.58 29.02
C GLY A 5 19.94 12.74 27.50
N SER A 6 19.82 11.66 26.74
CA SER A 6 19.42 11.75 25.32
C SER A 6 18.65 10.52 24.83
N ALA A 7 17.58 10.13 25.52
CA ALA A 7 16.75 9.01 25.09
C ALA A 7 15.23 9.29 25.21
N SER A 8 14.79 10.54 25.08
CA SER A 8 13.37 10.89 25.29
C SER A 8 12.69 11.68 24.18
N LEU A 9 13.33 11.89 23.01
CA LEU A 9 12.70 12.57 21.87
C LEU A 9 12.11 11.62 20.80
N PHE A 10 12.22 10.29 20.96
CA PHE A 10 11.84 9.34 19.90
C PHE A 10 10.45 8.70 20.03
N LEU A 11 9.63 9.07 21.03
CA LEU A 11 8.36 8.36 21.31
C LEU A 11 7.08 9.18 21.09
N PHE A 12 7.15 10.49 20.86
CA PHE A 12 5.95 11.35 20.85
C PHE A 12 5.33 11.64 19.47
N GLU A 13 5.93 11.18 18.38
CA GLU A 13 5.39 11.40 17.03
C GLU A 13 5.12 10.09 16.28
N LYS A 14 4.84 8.98 16.99
CA LYS A 14 4.47 7.73 16.34
C LYS A 14 3.26 7.90 15.41
N ASP A 15 2.21 8.59 15.84
CA ASP A 15 0.99 8.77 15.04
C ASP A 15 1.18 9.76 13.89
N ARG A 16 2.11 10.70 14.03
CA ARG A 16 2.47 11.63 12.95
C ARG A 16 3.36 10.93 11.93
N ALA A 17 4.39 10.23 12.38
CA ALA A 17 5.27 9.44 11.53
C ALA A 17 4.52 8.33 10.78
N MET A 18 3.56 7.66 11.42
CA MET A 18 2.72 6.64 10.76
C MET A 18 1.79 7.25 9.72
N ARG A 19 1.18 8.42 10.00
CA ARG A 19 0.37 9.16 9.01
C ARG A 19 1.20 9.65 7.84
N ASP A 20 2.36 10.23 8.11
CA ASP A 20 3.28 10.71 7.09
C ASP A 20 3.77 9.53 6.24
N MET A 21 4.15 8.40 6.85
CA MET A 21 4.52 7.17 6.13
C MET A 21 3.38 6.62 5.27
N ALA A 22 2.13 6.67 5.74
CA ALA A 22 0.97 6.22 4.98
C ALA A 22 0.65 7.14 3.79
N GLY A 23 0.92 8.44 3.92
CA GLY A 23 0.68 9.44 2.89
C GLY A 23 1.83 9.63 1.89
N LEU A 24 3.00 9.02 2.13
CA LEU A 24 4.10 9.09 1.18
C LEU A 24 3.68 8.39 -0.12
N PRO A 25 3.62 9.12 -1.26
CA PRO A 25 3.48 8.45 -2.54
C PRO A 25 4.64 7.48 -2.63
N LEU A 26 4.37 6.21 -2.97
CA LEU A 26 5.41 5.20 -3.14
C LEU A 26 6.41 5.76 -4.17
N VAL A 27 7.52 6.31 -3.65
CA VAL A 27 8.40 7.23 -4.36
C VAL A 27 8.98 6.53 -5.58
N GLN A 28 9.44 7.30 -6.56
CA GLN A 28 10.11 6.81 -7.75
C GLN A 28 11.22 5.82 -7.39
N GLY A 29 11.04 4.56 -7.77
CA GLY A 29 11.89 3.46 -7.34
C GLY A 29 11.18 2.56 -6.31
N ARG A 30 11.05 1.28 -6.66
CA ARG A 30 10.49 0.23 -5.82
C ARG A 30 10.99 0.34 -4.38
N SER A 31 10.11 0.74 -3.46
CA SER A 31 10.36 0.49 -2.03
C SER A 31 10.40 -1.03 -1.87
N LEU A 32 11.59 -1.59 -1.67
CA LEU A 32 11.79 -3.04 -1.50
C LEU A 32 10.87 -3.57 -0.39
N VAL A 33 10.72 -2.79 0.68
CA VAL A 33 9.83 -3.10 1.80
C VAL A 33 8.38 -3.15 1.33
N SER A 34 7.90 -2.14 0.60
CA SER A 34 6.51 -2.13 0.11
C SER A 34 6.25 -3.23 -0.91
N ASP A 35 7.20 -3.55 -1.80
CA ASP A 35 7.07 -4.66 -2.76
C ASP A 35 6.90 -6.01 -2.08
N THR A 36 7.68 -6.25 -1.03
CA THR A 36 7.59 -7.48 -0.24
C THR A 36 6.26 -7.53 0.53
N LEU A 37 5.88 -6.43 1.18
CA LEU A 37 4.70 -6.41 2.05
C LEU A 37 3.37 -6.31 1.30
N CYS A 38 3.30 -5.69 0.13
CA CYS A 38 2.03 -5.47 -0.57
C CYS A 38 1.26 -6.77 -0.80
N LYS A 39 1.93 -7.87 -1.16
CA LYS A 39 1.27 -9.16 -1.42
C LYS A 39 0.61 -9.72 -0.18
N ASP A 40 1.34 -9.71 0.94
CA ASP A 40 0.89 -10.27 2.20
C ASP A 40 -0.26 -9.43 2.77
N PHE A 41 -0.11 -8.10 2.76
CA PHE A 41 -1.14 -7.19 3.24
C PHE A 41 -2.41 -7.25 2.40
N ILE A 42 -2.31 -7.30 1.06
CA ILE A 42 -3.48 -7.50 0.20
C ILE A 42 -4.16 -8.84 0.53
N SER A 43 -3.38 -9.92 0.69
CA SER A 43 -3.94 -11.24 0.96
C SER A 43 -4.64 -11.31 2.32
N GLU A 44 -4.09 -10.68 3.36
CA GLU A 44 -4.72 -10.62 4.68
C GLU A 44 -5.92 -9.67 4.69
N HIS A 45 -5.84 -8.54 3.99
CA HIS A 45 -6.94 -7.58 3.86
C HIS A 45 -8.18 -8.21 3.24
N LYS A 46 -8.01 -9.06 2.22
CA LYS A 46 -9.09 -9.83 1.57
C LYS A 46 -9.79 -10.82 2.50
N LYS A 47 -9.19 -11.22 3.62
CA LYS A 47 -9.84 -12.15 4.57
C LYS A 47 -10.96 -11.48 5.36
N MET A 48 -10.95 -10.16 5.43
CA MET A 48 -12.00 -9.36 6.04
C MET A 48 -12.92 -8.81 4.95
N SER A 49 -14.21 -8.66 5.24
CA SER A 49 -15.18 -8.18 4.24
C SER A 49 -14.95 -6.71 3.90
N SER A 50 -15.38 -6.27 2.71
CA SER A 50 -15.41 -4.84 2.36
C SER A 50 -16.16 -4.03 3.40
N GLN A 51 -17.31 -4.55 3.87
CA GLN A 51 -18.09 -3.96 4.96
C GLN A 51 -17.34 -3.83 6.29
N PHE A 52 -16.27 -4.59 6.52
CA PHE A 52 -15.41 -4.37 7.66
C PHE A 52 -14.59 -3.11 7.41
N TRP A 53 -13.86 -3.05 6.29
CA TRP A 53 -12.96 -1.94 5.94
C TRP A 53 -13.67 -0.61 5.65
N ASP A 54 -14.93 -0.64 5.21
CA ASP A 54 -15.76 0.55 4.93
C ASP A 54 -16.30 1.22 6.21
N ARG A 55 -16.14 0.59 7.37
CA ARG A 55 -16.55 1.18 8.65
C ARG A 55 -15.61 2.30 9.05
N ASP A 56 -16.12 3.19 9.90
CA ASP A 56 -15.28 4.16 10.58
C ASP A 56 -14.37 3.43 11.59
N HIS A 57 -13.06 3.51 11.38
CA HIS A 57 -12.02 3.00 12.27
C HIS A 57 -11.24 4.13 12.93
N SER A 58 -11.84 5.31 13.12
CA SER A 58 -11.21 6.46 13.77
C SER A 58 -10.59 6.15 15.13
N ASP A 59 -11.16 5.19 15.87
CA ASP A 59 -10.61 4.70 17.15
C ASP A 59 -9.34 3.83 16.97
N PHE A 60 -9.06 3.36 15.76
CA PHE A 60 -7.95 2.47 15.42
C PHE A 60 -7.15 3.00 14.22
N PRO A 61 -6.28 4.03 14.41
CA PRO A 61 -5.47 4.62 13.34
C PRO A 61 -4.62 3.62 12.54
N SER A 62 -4.27 2.49 13.16
CA SER A 62 -3.55 1.41 12.48
C SER A 62 -4.38 0.70 11.41
N LEU A 63 -5.70 0.54 11.60
CA LEU A 63 -6.57 -0.09 10.61
C LEU A 63 -6.74 0.81 9.40
N ASP A 64 -6.89 2.12 9.62
CA ASP A 64 -6.90 3.11 8.54
C ASP A 64 -5.57 3.11 7.77
N ALA A 65 -4.44 3.09 8.48
CA ALA A 65 -3.13 3.02 7.84
C ALA A 65 -2.96 1.75 7.00
N ILE A 66 -3.45 0.60 7.49
CA ILE A 66 -3.45 -0.66 6.74
C ILE A 66 -4.33 -0.55 5.49
N ASN A 67 -5.55 0.00 5.63
CA ASN A 67 -6.47 0.15 4.51
C ASN A 67 -5.87 1.07 3.42
N VAL A 68 -5.35 2.23 3.81
CA VAL A 68 -4.66 3.18 2.91
C VAL A 68 -3.45 2.53 2.25
N PHE A 69 -2.65 1.77 3.00
CA PHE A 69 -1.50 1.04 2.45
C PHE A 69 -1.91 0.05 1.37
N VAL A 70 -2.95 -0.76 1.61
CA VAL A 70 -3.46 -1.74 0.65
C VAL A 70 -4.01 -1.06 -0.60
N VAL A 71 -4.79 0.01 -0.45
CA VAL A 71 -5.29 0.81 -1.58
C VAL A 71 -4.13 1.35 -2.42
N ASN A 72 -3.09 1.88 -1.78
CA ASN A 72 -1.90 2.38 -2.49
C ASN A 72 -1.12 1.27 -3.21
N CYS A 73 -1.02 0.09 -2.61
CA CYS A 73 -0.43 -1.10 -3.26
C CYS A 73 -1.19 -1.46 -4.53
N LYS A 74 -2.53 -1.53 -4.46
CA LYS A 74 -3.41 -1.85 -5.59
C LYS A 74 -3.34 -0.81 -6.70
N LYS A 75 -3.42 0.48 -6.35
CA LYS A 75 -3.24 1.61 -7.27
C LYS A 75 -1.94 1.49 -8.06
N ARG A 76 -0.84 1.16 -7.37
CA ARG A 76 0.45 0.98 -8.01
C ARG A 76 0.51 -0.21 -8.94
N ASP A 77 -0.07 -1.35 -8.56
CA ASP A 77 -0.12 -2.53 -9.42
C ASP A 77 -0.87 -2.24 -10.73
N SER A 78 -2.03 -1.58 -10.65
CA SER A 78 -2.78 -1.17 -11.84
C SER A 78 -2.05 -0.13 -12.68
N PHE A 79 -1.40 0.84 -12.05
CA PHE A 79 -0.59 1.83 -12.77
C PHE A 79 0.59 1.16 -13.49
N GLU A 80 1.27 0.22 -12.84
CA GLU A 80 2.37 -0.54 -13.42
C GLU A 80 1.91 -1.35 -14.64
N LYS A 81 0.77 -2.04 -14.55
CA LYS A 81 0.18 -2.78 -15.68
C LYS A 81 -0.14 -1.86 -16.85
N MET A 82 -0.81 -0.73 -16.59
CA MET A 82 -1.08 0.28 -17.62
C MET A 82 0.22 0.81 -18.24
N TRP A 83 1.22 1.12 -17.42
CA TRP A 83 2.50 1.66 -17.89
C TRP A 83 3.26 0.65 -18.76
N ARG A 84 3.30 -0.63 -18.35
CA ARG A 84 3.86 -1.74 -19.13
C ARG A 84 3.25 -1.84 -20.51
N ASN A 85 1.91 -1.76 -20.57
CA ASN A 85 1.17 -1.83 -21.83
C ASN A 85 1.53 -0.65 -22.74
N LYS A 86 1.65 0.57 -22.18
CA LYS A 86 2.05 1.77 -22.94
C LYS A 86 3.51 1.72 -23.40
N SER A 87 4.42 1.17 -22.59
CA SER A 87 5.84 1.11 -22.90
C SER A 87 6.24 -0.13 -23.70
N GLY A 88 5.29 -1.02 -24.04
CA GLY A 88 5.56 -2.27 -24.76
C GLY A 88 6.50 -3.22 -24.00
N THR A 89 6.56 -3.09 -22.68
CA THR A 89 7.51 -3.80 -21.83
C THR A 89 6.92 -5.13 -21.36
N SER A 90 7.68 -6.22 -21.48
CA SER A 90 7.21 -7.57 -21.16
C SER A 90 6.86 -7.72 -19.67
N ALA A 91 5.94 -8.63 -19.33
CA ALA A 91 5.42 -8.82 -17.96
C ALA A 91 6.49 -9.12 -16.90
N GLY A 92 7.68 -9.59 -17.29
CA GLY A 92 8.76 -9.96 -16.38
C GLY A 92 9.91 -8.95 -16.27
N SER A 93 9.96 -7.92 -17.11
CA SER A 93 11.07 -6.96 -17.07
C SER A 93 10.85 -5.89 -15.99
N PRO A 94 11.90 -5.39 -15.31
CA PRO A 94 11.77 -4.28 -14.37
C PRO A 94 11.21 -3.04 -15.09
N VAL A 95 10.21 -2.38 -14.51
CA VAL A 95 9.65 -1.14 -15.05
C VAL A 95 9.95 0.00 -14.10
N ALA A 96 10.66 1.00 -14.61
CA ALA A 96 10.89 2.26 -13.90
C ALA A 96 9.64 3.13 -14.06
N ILE A 97 8.81 3.15 -13.03
CA ILE A 97 7.58 3.94 -12.98
C ILE A 97 7.89 5.30 -12.34
N PRO A 98 7.43 6.43 -12.91
CA PRO A 98 7.65 7.77 -12.35
C PRO A 98 6.88 8.06 -11.03
N GLY A 99 6.47 7.04 -10.28
CA GLY A 99 5.52 7.16 -9.16
C GLY A 99 4.07 7.13 -9.66
N VAL A 100 3.14 6.78 -8.76
CA VAL A 100 1.70 6.77 -9.06
C VAL A 100 1.12 8.17 -8.81
N PRO A 101 0.44 8.79 -9.79
CA PRO A 101 -0.24 10.07 -9.58
C PRO A 101 -1.27 9.98 -8.44
N LEU A 102 -1.42 11.05 -7.66
CA LEU A 102 -2.36 11.08 -6.52
C LEU A 102 -3.82 10.95 -6.97
N ASP A 103 -4.12 11.46 -8.16
CA ASP A 103 -5.42 11.43 -8.83
C ASP A 103 -5.63 10.17 -9.69
N PHE A 104 -4.74 9.18 -9.60
CA PHE A 104 -4.90 7.92 -10.34
C PHE A 104 -6.15 7.19 -9.85
N ASP A 105 -7.15 7.13 -10.74
CA ASP A 105 -8.39 6.42 -10.50
C ASP A 105 -8.15 4.92 -10.61
N TYR A 106 -8.50 4.21 -9.54
CA TYR A 106 -8.37 2.76 -9.43
C TYR A 106 -9.72 2.19 -9.06
N SER A 107 -10.26 1.33 -9.93
CA SER A 107 -11.44 0.54 -9.65
C SER A 107 -11.04 -0.83 -9.10
N ASP A 108 -11.59 -1.18 -7.93
CA ASP A 108 -11.39 -2.48 -7.24
C ASP A 108 -12.05 -3.67 -7.98
N GLU A 109 -12.79 -3.41 -9.06
CA GLU A 109 -13.70 -4.35 -9.69
C GLU A 109 -13.04 -5.54 -10.42
N GLU A 110 -11.73 -5.50 -10.66
CA GLU A 110 -11.04 -6.56 -11.40
C GLU A 110 -10.60 -7.78 -10.55
N ASP A 111 -10.56 -7.66 -9.22
CA ASP A 111 -9.96 -8.69 -8.35
C ASP A 111 -10.96 -9.82 -7.96
N GLU A 112 -12.27 -9.58 -8.05
CA GLU A 112 -13.29 -10.59 -7.71
C GLU A 112 -13.50 -11.65 -8.81
N ARG A 113 -13.04 -11.41 -10.04
CA ARG A 113 -13.25 -12.35 -11.16
C ARG A 113 -12.30 -13.56 -11.11
N GLY A 114 -11.21 -13.49 -10.33
CA GLY A 114 -10.21 -14.55 -10.21
C GLY A 114 -10.63 -15.73 -9.32
N ASP A 115 -11.48 -15.50 -8.31
CA ASP A 115 -11.80 -16.52 -7.29
C ASP A 115 -13.00 -17.41 -7.63
N MET A 116 -13.72 -17.12 -8.72
CA MET A 116 -14.85 -17.96 -9.15
C MET A 116 -14.40 -19.25 -9.87
N PHE A 117 -13.12 -19.39 -10.24
CA PHE A 117 -12.62 -20.51 -11.06
C PHE A 117 -11.85 -21.62 -10.29
N MET A 118 -11.73 -21.56 -8.96
CA MET A 118 -11.00 -22.57 -8.17
C MET A 118 -11.83 -23.40 -7.19
N LYS A 119 -13.17 -23.39 -7.29
CA LYS A 119 -14.01 -24.40 -6.63
C LYS A 119 -14.31 -25.54 -7.59
N LYS A 120 -13.49 -26.59 -7.57
CA LYS A 120 -13.77 -27.88 -8.20
C LYS A 120 -13.57 -29.00 -7.20
#